data_AF-A0A920AR62-F1
#
_entry.id   AF-A0A920AR62-F1
#
_cell.length_a   1.000
_cell.length_b   1.000
_cell.length_c   1.000
_cell.angle_alpha   90.00
_cell.angle_beta   90.00
_cell.angle_gamma   90.00
#
_symmetry.space_group_name_H-M   'P 1'
#
loop_
_entity.id
_entity.type
_entity.pdbx_description
1 polymer ?
#
loop_
_entity_poly.entity_id
_entity_poly.type
_entity_poly.pdbx_seq_one_letter_code
_entity_poly.pdbx_strand_id
1 'polypeptide(L)' 'MHMSFYPPLLRSAEVKKFMVGYEMFANPQRDITAEQAAQRLRDCATKHYSKNKT' A
#
# COMPACT_ATOMS: atom_id res chain seq x y z
N MET A 1 16.90 1.10 15.88
CA MET A 1 15.55 0.51 15.98
C MET A 1 14.74 0.97 14.78
N HIS A 2 13.88 0.13 14.18
CA HIS A 2 13.07 0.49 13.00
C HIS A 2 11.68 -0.15 13.08
N MET A 3 10.72 0.38 12.30
CA MET A 3 9.36 -0.14 12.18
C MET A 3 9.05 -0.46 10.71
N SER A 4 8.29 -1.53 10.45
CA SER A 4 7.93 -2.00 9.11
C SER A 4 6.43 -2.28 9.01
N PHE A 5 5.80 -1.87 7.91
CA PHE A 5 4.36 -2.02 7.66
C PHE A 5 4.11 -2.73 6.32
N TYR A 6 3.18 -3.69 6.30
CA TYR A 6 2.84 -4.50 5.11
C TYR A 6 1.33 -4.50 4.83
N PRO A 7 0.74 -3.38 4.40
CA PRO A 7 -0.69 -3.29 4.10
C PRO A 7 -1.03 -4.07 2.81
N PRO A 8 -2.17 -4.78 2.75
CA PRO A 8 -2.49 -5.65 1.62
C PRO A 8 -3.21 -4.94 0.45
N LEU A 9 -3.80 -3.75 0.64
CA LEU A 9 -4.61 -3.09 -0.40
C LEU A 9 -3.75 -2.52 -1.54
N LEU A 10 -4.20 -2.67 -2.79
CA LEU A 10 -3.38 -2.33 -3.97
C LEU A 10 -4.06 -1.36 -4.94
N ARG A 11 -5.31 -1.62 -5.36
CA ARG A 11 -5.98 -0.83 -6.41
C ARG A 11 -7.17 0.00 -5.91
N SER A 12 -7.87 -0.48 -4.89
CA SER A 12 -9.02 0.18 -4.27
C SER A 12 -9.23 -0.35 -2.85
N ALA A 13 -10.26 0.14 -2.15
CA ALA A 13 -10.66 -0.36 -0.84
C ALA A 13 -11.07 -1.84 -0.84
N GLU A 14 -11.44 -2.39 -2.01
CA GLU A 14 -11.92 -3.77 -2.17
C GLU A 14 -10.87 -4.69 -2.80
N VAL A 15 -9.84 -4.14 -3.47
CA VAL A 15 -8.88 -4.91 -4.26
C VAL A 15 -7.49 -4.92 -3.62
N LYS A 16 -7.08 -6.11 -3.16
CA LYS A 16 -5.81 -6.37 -2.46
C LYS A 16 -4.77 -7.11 -3.32
N LYS A 17 -3.49 -7.00 -2.93
CA LYS A 17 -2.38 -7.84 -3.38
C LYS A 17 -2.49 -9.21 -2.71
N PHE A 18 -2.40 -10.26 -3.51
CA PHE A 18 -2.25 -11.63 -3.04
C PHE A 18 -0.79 -12.03 -3.26
N MET A 19 -0.12 -12.50 -2.22
CA MET A 19 1.21 -13.11 -2.32
C MET A 19 1.02 -14.62 -2.40
N VAL A 20 0.83 -15.13 -3.61
CA VAL A 20 0.47 -16.53 -3.85
C VAL A 20 1.19 -17.07 -5.10
N GLY A 21 1.03 -18.35 -5.41
CA GLY A 21 1.60 -18.96 -6.62
C GLY A 21 3.12 -18.83 -6.66
N TYR A 22 3.65 -18.17 -7.69
CA TYR A 22 5.08 -17.93 -7.86
C TYR A 22 5.72 -17.28 -6.62
N GLU A 23 5.01 -16.36 -5.98
CA GLU A 23 5.53 -15.61 -4.83
C GLU A 23 5.68 -16.46 -3.57
N MET A 24 5.03 -17.65 -3.50
CA MET A 24 5.19 -18.58 -2.37
C MET A 24 6.45 -19.43 -2.46
N PHE A 25 6.97 -19.66 -3.67
CA PHE A 25 8.05 -20.64 -3.90
C PHE A 25 9.28 -20.08 -4.59
N ALA A 26 9.21 -18.85 -5.11
CA ALA A 26 10.31 -18.21 -5.80
C ALA A 26 10.63 -16.85 -5.19
N ASN A 27 10.15 -15.76 -5.78
CA ASN A 27 10.52 -14.40 -5.36
C ASN A 27 9.30 -13.48 -5.25
N PRO A 28 9.37 -12.45 -4.38
CA PRO A 28 8.33 -11.42 -4.29
C PRO A 28 8.20 -10.64 -5.61
N GLN A 29 6.95 -10.41 -6.04
CA GLN A 29 6.64 -9.61 -7.21
C GLN A 29 5.69 -8.45 -6.84
N ARG A 30 5.89 -7.30 -7.49
CA ARG A 30 5.09 -6.08 -7.26
C ARG A 30 4.56 -5.52 -8.57
N ASP A 31 3.32 -5.05 -8.51
CA ASP A 31 2.61 -4.44 -9.63
C ASP A 31 2.86 -2.92 -9.73
N ILE A 32 3.38 -2.29 -8.67
CA ILE A 32 3.68 -0.85 -8.60
C ILE A 32 5.11 -0.62 -8.09
N THR A 33 5.72 0.49 -8.49
CA THR A 33 7.05 0.88 -8.00
C THR A 33 6.98 1.57 -6.64
N ALA A 34 8.10 1.60 -5.92
CA ALA A 34 8.18 2.25 -4.61
C ALA A 34 7.99 3.77 -4.73
N GLU A 35 8.48 4.37 -5.82
CA GLU A 35 8.38 5.80 -6.09
C GLU A 35 6.92 6.21 -6.32
N GLN A 36 6.17 5.40 -7.09
CA GLN A 36 4.74 5.61 -7.32
C GLN A 36 3.93 5.49 -6.02
N ALA A 37 4.22 4.47 -5.20
CA ALA A 37 3.55 4.29 -3.91
C ALA A 37 3.84 5.45 -2.95
N ALA A 38 5.10 5.87 -2.87
CA ALA A 38 5.51 6.97 -2.00
C ALA A 38 4.90 8.32 -2.45
N GLN A 39 4.82 8.58 -3.75
CA GLN A 39 4.16 9.78 -4.27
C GLN A 39 2.69 9.82 -3.86
N ARG A 40 1.94 8.74 -4.09
CA ARG A 40 0.52 8.65 -3.70
C ARG A 40 0.30 8.89 -2.21
N LEU A 41 1.18 8.37 -1.35
CA LEU A 41 1.08 8.57 0.10
C LEU A 41 1.35 10.03 0.52
N ARG A 42 2.28 10.72 -0.16
CA ARG A 42 2.56 12.15 0.10
C ARG A 42 1.43 13.06 -0.36
N ASP A 43 0.71 12.68 -1.41
CA ASP A 43 -0.41 13.47 -1.95
C ASP A 43 -1.67 13.37 -1.06
N CYS A 44 -1.74 12.41 -0.13
CA CYS A 44 -2.84 12.27 0.81
C CYS A 44 -2.82 13.37 1.90
N ALA A 45 -4.01 13.76 2.37
CA ALA A 45 -4.13 14.72 3.45
C ALA A 45 -3.60 14.17 4.79
N THR A 46 -2.86 15.00 5.54
CA THR A 46 -2.35 14.66 6.88
C THR A 46 -3.48 14.48 7.91
N LYS A 47 -4.61 15.15 7.71
CA LYS A 47 -5.77 15.08 8.61
C LYS A 47 -6.68 13.93 8.20
N HIS A 48 -6.94 13.02 9.14
CA HIS A 48 -7.84 11.89 8.92
C HIS A 48 -9.23 12.39 8.48
N TYR A 49 -9.79 11.77 7.44
CA TYR A 49 -11.01 12.21 6.77
C TYR A 49 -12.20 12.42 7.72
N SER A 50 -12.40 11.55 8.72
CA SER A 50 -13.48 11.69 9.72
C SER A 50 -13.36 12.94 10.62
N LYS A 51 -12.17 13.56 10.72
CA LYS A 51 -11.95 14.74 11.57
C LYS A 51 -12.11 16.07 10.82
N ASN A 52 -12.44 16.05 9.53
CA ASN A 52 -12.78 17.26 8.80
C ASN A 52 -14.14 17.77 9.26
N LYS A 53 -14.13 18.68 10.24
CA LYS A 53 -15.26 19.54 10.53
C LYS A 53 -15.46 20.46 9.32
N THR A 54 -16.64 20.36 8.70
CA THR A 54 -17.26 21.45 7.96
C THR A 54 -17.38 22.69 8.84
#